data_AF-A0A967IWE3-F1
#
_entry.id   AF-A0A967IWE3-F1
#
_cell.length_a   1.000
_cell.length_b   1.000
_cell.length_c   1.000
_cell.angle_alpha   90.00
_cell.angle_beta   90.00
_cell.angle_gamma   90.00
#
_symmetry.space_group_name_H-M   'P 1'
#
loop_
_entity.id
_entity.type
_entity.pdbx_description
1 polymer ?
#
loop_
_entity_poly.entity_id
_entity_poly.type
_entity_poly.pdbx_seq_one_letter_code
_entity_poly.pdbx_strand_id
1 'polypeptide(L)' 'MPLWQRLLVTLGAMLVVSFVAGLVWDGIFGARLPSYLAGVIGGLAALPVWEFVKRVGPR' A
#
# COMPACT_ATOMS: atom_id res chain seq x y z
N MET A 1 -8.53 -10.77 14.60
CA MET A 1 -7.41 -11.30 13.77
C MET A 1 -6.11 -11.18 14.57
N PRO A 2 -5.23 -12.20 14.54
CA PRO A 2 -3.91 -12.10 15.14
C PRO A 2 -3.13 -10.93 14.50
N LEU A 3 -2.35 -10.23 15.33
CA LEU A 3 -1.61 -9.01 14.95
C LEU A 3 -0.74 -9.20 13.71
N TRP A 4 -0.15 -10.39 13.56
CA TRP A 4 0.64 -10.83 12.40
C TRP A 4 -0.12 -10.84 11.08
N GLN A 5 -1.37 -11.31 11.08
CA GLN A 5 -2.18 -11.39 9.87
C GLN A 5 -2.59 -9.99 9.40
N ARG A 6 -2.85 -9.09 10.35
CA ARG A 6 -3.06 -7.66 10.08
C ARG A 6 -1.85 -7.03 9.41
N LEU A 7 -0.65 -7.28 9.96
CA LEU A 7 0.59 -6.75 9.42
C LEU A 7 0.82 -7.22 7.98
N LEU A 8 0.64 -8.51 7.70
CA LEU A 8 0.76 -9.09 6.36
C LEU A 8 -0.22 -8.47 5.36
N VAL A 9 -1.47 -8.22 5.76
CA VAL A 9 -2.47 -7.58 4.89
C VAL A 9 -2.06 -6.14 4.57
N THR A 10 -1.62 -5.35 5.56
CA THR A 10 -1.11 -4.00 5.30
C THR A 10 0.13 -3.99 4.42
N LEU A 11 1.07 -4.90 4.65
CA LEU A 11 2.28 -5.05 3.83
C LEU A 11 1.93 -5.41 2.37
N GLY A 12 1.02 -6.36 2.18
CA GLY A 12 0.52 -6.73 0.86
C GLY A 12 -0.16 -5.56 0.17
N ALA A 13 -0.99 -4.80 0.88
CA ALA A 13 -1.63 -3.61 0.33
C ALA A 13 -0.64 -2.50 -0.04
N MET A 14 0.38 -2.24 0.78
CA MET A 14 1.45 -1.29 0.47
C MET A 14 2.18 -1.68 -0.83
N LEU A 15 2.50 -2.97 -0.98
CA LEU A 15 3.13 -3.50 -2.20
C LEU A 15 2.25 -3.32 -3.43
N VAL A 16 0.97 -3.69 -3.34
CA VAL A 16 0.01 -3.55 -4.45
C VAL A 16 -0.14 -2.08 -4.85
N VAL A 17 -0.31 -1.18 -3.88
CA VAL A 17 -0.51 0.25 -4.16
C VAL A 17 0.76 0.87 -4.75
N SER A 18 1.93 0.59 -4.21
CA SER A 18 3.20 1.08 -4.76
C SER A 18 3.45 0.55 -6.18
N PHE A 19 3.09 -0.70 -6.45
CA PHE A 19 3.22 -1.29 -7.78
C PHE A 19 2.27 -0.64 -8.80
N VAL A 20 0.99 -0.49 -8.44
CA VAL A 20 -0.01 0.18 -9.29
C VAL A 20 0.38 1.63 -9.53
N ALA A 21 0.85 2.35 -8.51
CA ALA A 21 1.35 3.72 -8.66
C ALA A 21 2.54 3.79 -9.64
N GLY A 22 3.46 2.82 -9.57
CA GLY A 22 4.57 2.70 -10.51
C GLY A 22 4.10 2.49 -11.96
N LEU A 23 3.14 1.60 -12.19
CA LEU A 23 2.58 1.34 -13.52
C LEU A 23 1.86 2.57 -14.09
N VAL A 24 1.05 3.24 -13.26
CA VAL A 24 0.32 4.45 -13.67
C VAL A 24 1.30 5.57 -14.02
N TRP A 25 2.34 5.75 -13.23
CA TRP A 25 3.34 6.78 -13.47
C TRP A 25 4.19 6.52 -14.72
N ASP A 26 4.63 5.28 -14.91
CA ASP A 26 5.37 4.89 -16.12
C ASP A 26 4.51 5.10 -17.37
N GLY A 27 3.21 4.79 -17.30
CA GLY A 27 2.26 5.04 -18.39
C GLY A 27 1.99 6.52 -18.70
N ILE A 28 2.04 7.41 -17.70
CA ILE A 28 1.78 8.86 -17.89
C ILE A 28 3.05 9.62 -18.28
N PHE A 29 4.17 9.33 -17.62
CA PHE A 29 5.40 10.10 -17.73
C PHE A 29 6.49 9.42 -18.57
N GLY A 30 6.32 8.15 -18.94
CA GLY A 30 7.33 7.37 -19.68
C GLY A 30 8.65 7.22 -18.92
N ALA A 31 8.60 7.38 -17.59
CA ALA A 31 9.77 7.39 -16.71
C ALA A 31 9.50 6.54 -15.48
N ARG A 32 10.55 5.87 -14.97
CA ARG A 32 10.43 5.10 -13.73
C ARG A 32 10.09 6.02 -12.57
N LEU A 33 9.04 5.67 -11.82
CA LEU A 33 8.64 6.39 -10.63
C LEU A 33 9.80 6.34 -9.59
N PRO A 34 10.26 7.49 -9.07
CA PRO A 34 11.34 7.51 -8.11
C PRO A 34 11.01 6.69 -6.85
N SER A 35 11.96 5.89 -6.37
CA SER A 35 11.72 4.94 -5.26
C SER A 35 11.21 5.60 -3.98
N TYR A 36 11.61 6.84 -3.70
CA TYR A 36 11.10 7.60 -2.55
C TYR A 36 9.62 7.95 -2.69
N LEU A 37 9.15 8.27 -3.90
CA LEU A 37 7.73 8.53 -4.18
C LEU A 37 6.90 7.25 -4.06
N ALA A 38 7.44 6.12 -4.52
CA ALA A 38 6.78 4.82 -4.38
C ALA A 38 6.58 4.49 -2.90
N GLY A 39 7.62 4.68 -2.09
CA GLY A 39 7.58 4.46 -0.64
C GLY A 39 6.59 5.38 0.07
N VAL A 40 6.51 6.65 -0.31
CA VAL A 40 5.54 7.60 0.26
C VAL A 40 4.11 7.22 -0.11
N ILE A 41 3.84 6.87 -1.37
CA ILE A 41 2.49 6.47 -1.82
C ILE A 41 2.04 5.19 -1.12
N GLY A 42 2.91 4.19 -1.03
CA GLY A 42 2.65 2.96 -0.27
C GLY A 42 2.46 3.24 1.23
N GLY A 43 3.29 4.09 1.82
CA GLY A 43 3.20 4.52 3.22
C GLY A 43 1.88 5.21 3.55
N LEU A 44 1.45 6.14 2.71
CA LEU A 44 0.17 6.84 2.85
C LEU A 44 -1.01 5.89 2.70
N ALA A 45 -0.91 4.89 1.82
CA ALA A 45 -1.94 3.87 1.64
C ALA A 45 -2.05 2.90 2.82
N ALA A 46 -0.99 2.72 3.62
CA ALA A 46 -1.03 1.84 4.78
C ALA A 46 -1.96 2.33 5.89
N LEU A 47 -2.09 3.64 6.07
CA LEU A 47 -2.95 4.25 7.09
C LEU A 47 -4.43 3.88 6.93
N PRO A 48 -5.09 4.12 5.77
CA PRO A 48 -6.48 3.74 5.57
C PRO A 48 -6.67 2.21 5.56
N VAL A 49 -5.71 1.45 5.02
CA VAL A 49 -5.78 -0.02 5.02
C VAL A 49 -5.75 -0.56 6.44
N TRP A 50 -4.90 -0.04 7.31
CA TRP A 50 -4.82 -0.48 8.71
C TRP A 50 -6.14 -0.28 9.45
N GLU A 51 -6.77 0.89 9.26
CA GLU A 51 -8.06 1.17 9.91
C GLU A 51 -9.22 0.42 9.28
N PHE A 52 -9.16 0.13 7.98
CA PHE A 52 -10.12 -0.77 7.35
C PHE A 52 -10.02 -2.19 7.91
N VAL A 53 -8.81 -2.76 7.97
CA VAL A 53 -8.61 -4.11 8.51
C VAL A 53 -8.98 -4.19 9.99
N LYS A 54 -8.75 -3.11 10.76
CA LYS A 54 -9.18 -3.02 12.16
C LYS A 54 -10.71 -3.03 12.31
N ARG A 55 -11.45 -2.47 11.35
CA ARG A 55 -12.93 -2.49 11.33
C ARG A 55 -13.53 -3.81 10.85
N VAL A 56 -12.83 -4.54 9.98
CA VAL A 56 -13.32 -5.80 9.39
C VAL A 56 -12.99 -7.03 10.27
N GLY A 57 -12.05 -6.92 11.22
CA GLY A 57 -11.76 -8.00 12.18
C GLY A 57 -12.83 -8.16 13.27
N PRO A 58 -13.14 -9.39 13.71
CA PRO A 58 -14.09 -9.62 14.80
C PRO A 58 -13.58 -8.98 16.10
N ARG A 59 -14.51 -8.32 16.83
CA ARG A 59 -14.29 -7.72 18.15
C ARG A 59 -13.70 -8.72 19.14
#